data_AF-A0A3D0XTI7-F1
#
_entry.id   AF-A0A3D0XTI7-F1
#
_cell.length_a   1.000
_cell.length_b   1.000
_cell.length_c   1.000
_cell.angle_alpha   90.00
_cell.angle_beta   90.00
_cell.angle_gamma   90.00
#
_symmetry.space_group_name_H-M   'P 1'
#
loop_
_entity.id
_entity.type
_entity.pdbx_description
1 polymer ?
#
loop_
_entity_poly.entity_id
_entity_poly.type
_entity_poly.pdbx_seq_one_letter_code
_entity_poly.pdbx_strand_id
1 'polypeptide(L)'
;MKKRKNLYYSQDTIDYIERYQVEHHLESFTSAVESIIGENRNRSKIDTTPVVIHEIAKQIAAELADTLTRIRLGANNADRNSDIILMLLNTLLSYQPLETLITEETPQLAKARQVEKDRIAHFRQKKLDREKKRPLHTNEKKQKTEPEMILSDDDVIL
;
A
#
# COMPACT_ATOMS: atom_id res chain seq x y z
N MET A 1 -8.88 -36.04 -37.81
CA MET A 1 -8.94 -37.50 -37.59
C MET A 1 -8.64 -37.79 -36.13
N LYS A 2 -9.56 -38.47 -35.40
CA LYS A 2 -9.32 -38.90 -34.01
C LYS A 2 -8.56 -40.23 -34.01
N LYS A 3 -7.58 -40.42 -33.12
CA LYS A 3 -6.81 -41.66 -32.96
C LYS A 3 -7.07 -42.23 -31.56
N ARG A 4 -7.43 -43.51 -31.48
CA ARG A 4 -7.62 -44.20 -30.20
C ARG A 4 -6.27 -44.43 -29.52
N LYS A 5 -6.18 -44.08 -28.24
CA LYS A 5 -5.05 -44.40 -27.36
C LYS A 5 -5.59 -45.04 -26.09
N ASN A 6 -4.91 -46.06 -25.59
CA ASN A 6 -5.22 -46.67 -24.30
C ASN A 6 -4.28 -46.04 -23.26
N LEU A 7 -4.86 -45.35 -22.28
CA LEU A 7 -4.16 -44.63 -21.22
C LEU A 7 -4.69 -45.09 -19.88
N TYR A 8 -3.83 -45.03 -18.85
CA TYR A 8 -4.24 -45.25 -17.47
C TYR A 8 -4.35 -43.89 -16.77
N TYR A 9 -5.40 -43.75 -15.95
CA TYR A 9 -5.65 -42.58 -15.13
C TYR A 9 -5.74 -43.02 -13.66
N SER A 10 -5.35 -42.15 -12.73
CA SER A 10 -5.67 -42.36 -11.31
C SER A 10 -7.16 -42.15 -11.08
N GLN A 11 -7.70 -42.72 -10.01
CA GLN A 11 -9.10 -42.52 -9.63
C GLN A 11 -9.44 -41.03 -9.47
N ASP A 12 -8.59 -40.27 -8.77
CA ASP A 12 -8.78 -38.82 -8.60
C ASP A 12 -8.87 -38.06 -9.93
N THR A 13 -8.12 -38.51 -10.94
CA THR A 13 -8.14 -37.90 -12.27
C THR A 13 -9.45 -38.21 -13.00
N ILE A 14 -9.94 -39.44 -12.88
CA ILE A 14 -11.23 -39.86 -13.44
C ILE A 14 -12.35 -39.06 -12.79
N ASP A 15 -12.38 -39.01 -11.46
CA ASP A 15 -13.39 -38.28 -10.68
C ASP A 15 -13.41 -36.79 -11.04
N TYR A 16 -12.23 -36.17 -11.20
CA TYR A 16 -12.12 -34.78 -11.63
C TYR A 16 -12.71 -34.55 -13.04
N ILE A 17 -12.35 -35.41 -14.01
CA ILE A 17 -12.82 -35.27 -15.39
C ILE A 17 -14.33 -35.51 -15.49
N GLU A 18 -14.86 -36.47 -14.73
CA GLU A 18 -16.30 -36.74 -14.69
C GLU A 18 -17.09 -35.58 -14.07
N ARG A 19 -16.61 -34.98 -12.97
CA ARG A 19 -17.23 -33.77 -12.42
C ARG A 19 -17.25 -32.64 -13.43
N TYR A 20 -16.12 -32.37 -14.07
CA TYR A 20 -16.02 -31.36 -15.12
C TYR A 20 -16.95 -31.67 -16.31
N GLN A 21 -17.08 -32.95 -16.70
CA GLN A 21 -18.00 -33.37 -17.75
C GLN A 21 -19.45 -33.02 -17.40
N VAL A 22 -19.88 -33.28 -16.16
CA VAL A 22 -21.23 -32.98 -15.68
C VAL A 22 -21.47 -31.47 -15.60
N GLU A 23 -20.55 -30.72 -14.99
CA GLU A 23 -20.61 -29.27 -14.83
C GLU A 23 -20.73 -28.53 -16.16
N HIS A 24 -20.02 -29.00 -17.18
CA HIS A 24 -20.00 -28.40 -18.52
C HIS A 24 -20.93 -29.09 -19.54
N HIS A 25 -21.76 -30.03 -19.09
CA HIS A 25 -22.75 -30.75 -19.90
C HIS A 25 -22.17 -31.41 -21.16
N LEU A 26 -21.02 -32.06 -21.02
CA LEU A 26 -20.30 -32.67 -22.14
C LEU A 26 -20.72 -34.13 -22.36
N GLU A 27 -20.87 -34.50 -23.63
CA GLU A 27 -21.41 -35.80 -24.04
C GLU A 27 -20.49 -37.00 -23.75
N SER A 28 -19.18 -36.76 -23.58
CA SER A 28 -18.23 -37.85 -23.33
C SER A 28 -17.02 -37.43 -22.50
N PHE A 29 -16.44 -38.41 -21.81
CA PHE A 29 -15.17 -38.27 -21.11
C PHE A 29 -14.05 -37.74 -22.04
N THR A 30 -14.02 -38.20 -23.28
CA THR A 30 -13.05 -37.72 -24.28
C THR A 30 -13.27 -36.24 -24.59
N SER A 31 -14.52 -35.78 -24.71
CA SER A 31 -14.86 -34.38 -24.93
C SER A 31 -14.44 -33.50 -23.75
N ALA A 32 -14.62 -33.99 -22.52
CA ALA A 32 -14.14 -33.31 -21.31
C ALA A 32 -12.61 -33.17 -21.28
N VAL A 33 -11.89 -34.24 -21.58
CA VAL A 33 -10.42 -34.22 -21.69
C VAL A 33 -9.95 -33.28 -22.80
N GLU A 34 -10.56 -33.34 -23.99
CA GLU A 34 -10.24 -32.43 -25.11
C GLU A 34 -10.49 -30.97 -24.73
N SER A 35 -11.57 -30.68 -24.00
CA SER A 35 -11.90 -29.34 -23.50
C SER A 35 -10.87 -28.84 -22.48
N ILE A 36 -10.53 -29.65 -21.47
CA ILE A 36 -9.52 -29.30 -20.46
C ILE A 36 -8.16 -29.05 -21.12
N ILE A 37 -7.74 -29.89 -22.07
CA ILE A 37 -6.49 -29.71 -22.80
C ILE A 37 -6.54 -28.44 -23.67
N GLY A 38 -7.68 -28.17 -24.31
CA GLY A 38 -7.92 -26.95 -25.09
C GLY A 38 -7.82 -25.69 -24.24
N GLU A 39 -8.49 -25.66 -23.09
CA GLU A 39 -8.42 -24.58 -22.11
C GLU A 39 -6.99 -24.38 -21.61
N ASN A 40 -6.30 -25.45 -21.22
CA ASN A 40 -4.93 -25.37 -20.73
C ASN A 40 -3.97 -24.82 -21.80
N ARG A 41 -4.14 -25.27 -23.06
CA ARG A 41 -3.40 -24.72 -24.20
C ARG A 41 -3.68 -23.24 -24.42
N ASN A 42 -4.93 -22.81 -24.27
CA ASN A 42 -5.31 -21.40 -24.41
C ASN A 42 -4.75 -20.55 -23.25
N ARG A 43 -4.81 -21.04 -22.01
CA ARG A 43 -4.18 -20.40 -20.84
C ARG A 43 -2.66 -20.27 -20.99
N SER A 44 -2.00 -21.25 -21.63
CA SER A 44 -0.56 -21.20 -21.90
C SER A 44 -0.16 -20.28 -23.07
N LYS A 45 -1.12 -19.90 -23.94
CA LYS A 45 -0.88 -19.01 -25.10
C LYS A 45 -1.17 -17.54 -24.82
N ILE A 46 -2.08 -17.26 -23.88
CA ILE A 46 -2.34 -15.91 -23.41
C ILE A 46 -1.27 -15.62 -22.37
N ASP A 47 -0.33 -14.72 -22.68
CA ASP A 47 0.58 -14.14 -21.70
C ASP A 47 -0.25 -13.25 -20.75
N THR A 48 -1.02 -13.92 -19.90
CA THR A 48 -2.06 -13.32 -19.05
C THR A 48 -1.41 -12.55 -17.91
N THR A 49 -0.18 -12.95 -17.56
CA THR A 49 0.64 -12.37 -16.51
C THR A 49 0.94 -10.88 -16.73
N PRO A 50 1.50 -10.41 -17.88
CA PRO A 50 1.75 -8.99 -18.10
C PRO A 50 0.48 -8.14 -18.14
N VAL A 51 -0.62 -8.64 -18.71
CA VAL A 51 -1.89 -7.90 -18.76
C VAL A 51 -2.48 -7.73 -17.36
N VAL A 52 -2.49 -8.80 -16.56
CA VAL A 52 -2.99 -8.75 -15.18
C VAL A 52 -2.08 -7.87 -14.31
N ILE A 53 -0.76 -7.97 -14.46
CA ILE A 53 0.20 -7.11 -13.75
C ILE A 53 -0.03 -5.64 -14.11
N HIS A 54 -0.22 -5.33 -15.40
CA HIS A 54 -0.49 -3.97 -15.85
C HIS A 54 -1.76 -3.40 -15.24
N GLU A 55 -2.84 -4.19 -15.21
CA GLU A 55 -4.11 -3.73 -14.64
C GLU A 55 -4.03 -3.55 -13.12
N ILE A 56 -3.30 -4.43 -12.41
CA ILE A 56 -3.00 -4.26 -10.98
C ILE A 56 -2.20 -2.97 -10.75
N ALA A 57 -1.15 -2.73 -11.54
CA ALA A 57 -0.32 -1.53 -11.40
C ALA A 57 -1.14 -0.26 -11.64
N LYS A 58 -2.04 -0.28 -12.64
CA LYS A 58 -2.95 0.83 -12.94
C LYS A 58 -3.94 1.10 -11.80
N GLN A 59 -4.51 0.05 -11.20
CA GLN A 59 -5.40 0.19 -10.05
C GLN A 59 -4.67 0.76 -8.84
N ILE A 60 -3.45 0.28 -8.55
CA ILE A 60 -2.61 0.82 -7.47
C ILE A 60 -2.31 2.30 -7.71
N ALA A 61 -1.93 2.67 -8.94
CA ALA A 61 -1.65 4.07 -9.28
C ALA A 61 -2.88 4.96 -9.07
N ALA A 62 -4.08 4.49 -9.45
CA ALA A 62 -5.33 5.24 -9.25
C ALA A 62 -5.66 5.42 -7.77
N GLU A 63 -5.57 4.36 -6.96
CA GLU A 63 -5.83 4.41 -5.51
C GLU A 63 -4.86 5.34 -4.77
N LEU A 64 -3.60 5.42 -5.24
CA LEU A 64 -2.57 6.25 -4.62
C LEU A 64 -2.53 7.69 -5.15
N ALA A 65 -3.07 7.97 -6.35
CA ALA A 65 -2.92 9.26 -7.03
C ALA A 65 -3.37 10.45 -6.17
N ASP A 66 -4.57 10.36 -5.58
CA ASP A 66 -5.13 11.42 -4.75
C ASP A 66 -4.31 11.65 -3.48
N THR A 67 -3.87 10.55 -2.85
CA THR A 67 -3.07 10.61 -1.62
C THR A 67 -1.71 11.23 -1.88
N LEU A 68 -1.02 10.80 -2.94
CA LEU A 68 0.26 11.37 -3.35
C LEU A 68 0.11 12.84 -3.76
N THR A 69 -0.98 13.20 -4.43
CA THR A 69 -1.28 14.59 -4.78
C THR A 69 -1.46 15.46 -3.53
N ARG A 70 -2.20 14.99 -2.53
CA ARG A 70 -2.35 15.70 -1.25
C ARG A 70 -1.02 15.83 -0.51
N ILE A 71 -0.20 14.78 -0.49
CA ILE A 71 1.14 14.83 0.12
C ILE A 71 1.99 15.90 -0.57
N ARG A 72 2.04 15.90 -1.91
CA ARG A 72 2.78 16.89 -2.69
C ARG A 72 2.29 18.32 -2.43
N LEU A 73 0.97 18.54 -2.39
CA LEU A 73 0.40 19.86 -2.09
C LEU A 73 0.71 20.30 -0.66
N GLY A 74 0.67 19.38 0.30
CA GLY A 74 1.05 19.65 1.69
C GLY A 74 2.52 20.06 1.82
N ALA A 75 3.42 19.32 1.19
CA ALA A 75 4.85 19.62 1.15
C ALA A 75 5.11 21.00 0.51
N ASN A 76 4.58 21.24 -0.70
CA ASN A 76 4.76 22.52 -1.38
C ASN A 76 4.22 23.71 -0.58
N ASN A 77 3.11 23.54 0.14
CA ASN A 77 2.57 24.58 1.01
C ASN A 77 3.45 24.82 2.24
N ALA A 78 4.00 23.75 2.84
CA ALA A 78 4.93 23.88 3.96
C ALA A 78 6.22 24.60 3.54
N ASP A 79 6.76 24.26 2.37
CA ASP A 79 7.94 24.90 1.79
C ASP A 79 7.68 26.40 1.55
N ARG A 80 6.60 26.73 0.83
CA ARG A 80 6.23 28.12 0.56
C ARG A 80 6.01 28.93 1.84
N ASN A 81 5.38 28.34 2.85
CA ASN A 81 5.18 29.00 4.14
C ASN A 81 6.52 29.23 4.86
N SER A 82 7.44 28.26 4.79
CA SER A 82 8.76 28.37 5.39
C SER A 82 9.59 29.47 4.72
N ASP A 83 9.55 29.58 3.39
CA ASP A 83 10.19 30.67 2.64
C ASP A 83 9.68 32.05 3.07
N ILE A 84 8.35 32.19 3.19
CA ILE A 84 7.73 33.44 3.64
C ILE A 84 8.18 33.77 5.08
N ILE A 85 8.17 32.79 5.99
CA ILE A 85 8.60 32.97 7.38
C ILE A 85 10.07 33.39 7.43
N LEU A 86 10.96 32.74 6.66
CA LEU A 86 12.38 33.11 6.60
C LEU A 86 12.57 34.54 6.10
N MET A 87 11.84 34.96 5.07
CA MET A 87 11.90 36.33 4.56
C MET A 87 11.41 37.36 5.60
N LEU A 88 10.33 37.06 6.32
CA LEU A 88 9.82 37.91 7.41
C LEU A 88 10.82 37.99 8.57
N LEU A 89 11.41 36.87 8.98
CA LEU A 89 12.43 36.83 10.04
C LEU A 89 13.69 37.59 9.62
N ASN A 90 14.15 37.44 8.38
CA ASN A 90 15.29 38.19 7.86
C ASN A 90 15.04 39.70 7.91
N THR A 91 13.83 40.13 7.54
CA THR A 91 13.43 41.54 7.62
C THR A 91 13.42 42.02 9.07
N LEU A 92 12.83 41.25 9.98
CA LEU A 92 12.77 41.59 11.41
C LEU A 92 14.16 41.71 12.04
N LEU A 93 15.06 40.76 11.74
CA LEU A 93 16.43 40.73 12.25
C LEU A 93 17.29 41.85 11.67
N SER A 94 17.03 42.31 10.44
CA SER A 94 17.76 43.43 9.83
C SER A 94 17.62 44.76 10.60
N TYR A 95 16.57 44.89 11.42
CA TYR A 95 16.37 46.05 12.29
C TYR A 95 17.06 45.93 13.65
N GLN A 96 17.64 44.78 13.97
CA GLN A 96 18.32 44.53 15.24
C GLN A 96 19.82 44.83 15.11
N PRO A 97 20.48 45.37 16.14
CA PRO A 97 21.93 45.61 16.13
C PRO A 97 22.76 44.33 16.36
N LEU A 98 22.12 43.15 16.33
CA LEU A 98 22.76 41.87 16.60
C LEU A 98 23.41 41.36 15.30
N GLU A 99 24.73 41.38 15.25
CA GLU A 99 25.50 40.86 14.10
C GLU A 99 25.86 39.38 14.24
N THR A 100 25.54 38.76 15.37
CA THR A 100 25.91 37.36 15.69
C THR A 100 24.67 36.52 15.96
N LEU A 101 24.75 35.23 15.60
CA LEU A 101 23.72 34.24 15.90
C LEU A 101 23.95 33.63 17.28
N ILE A 102 22.87 33.37 18.00
CA ILE A 102 22.91 32.61 19.25
C ILE A 102 22.99 31.13 18.89
N THR A 103 24.11 30.49 19.22
CA THR A 103 24.36 29.06 18.96
C THR A 103 23.98 28.16 20.14
N GLU A 104 23.89 28.73 21.34
CA GLU A 104 23.47 28.02 22.54
C GLU A 104 21.96 27.80 22.58
N GLU A 105 21.53 26.68 23.16
CA GLU A 105 20.10 26.40 23.36
C GLU A 105 19.53 27.37 24.40
N THR A 106 18.73 28.34 23.95
CA THR A 106 18.08 29.29 24.86
C THR A 106 16.94 28.63 25.64
N PRO A 107 16.57 29.13 26.84
CA PRO A 107 15.40 28.63 27.57
C PRO A 107 14.10 28.68 26.75
N GLN A 108 13.98 29.65 25.85
CA GLN A 108 12.85 29.80 24.94
C GLN A 108 12.84 28.71 23.88
N LEU A 109 13.98 28.41 23.27
CA LEU A 109 14.10 27.34 22.27
C LEU A 109 13.84 25.96 22.90
N ALA A 110 14.40 25.71 24.09
CA ALA A 110 14.15 24.48 24.84
C ALA A 110 12.64 24.30 25.13
N LYS A 111 11.96 25.35 25.59
CA LYS A 111 10.52 25.33 25.85
C LYS A 111 9.70 25.12 24.56
N ALA A 112 10.08 25.77 23.45
CA ALA A 112 9.40 25.61 22.17
C ALA A 112 9.49 24.15 21.66
N ARG A 113 10.67 23.53 21.77
CA ARG A 113 10.86 22.11 21.43
C ARG A 113 10.01 21.20 22.29
N GLN A 114 9.92 21.47 23.61
CA GLN A 114 9.08 20.67 24.50
C GLN A 114 7.59 20.76 24.12
N VAL A 115 7.10 21.98 23.84
CA VAL A 115 5.71 22.19 23.39
C VAL A 115 5.41 21.40 22.10
N GLU A 116 6.36 21.37 21.16
CA GLU A 116 6.21 20.60 19.92
C GLU A 116 6.17 19.09 20.20
N LYS A 117 7.08 18.58 21.03
CA LYS A 117 7.10 17.17 21.45
C LYS A 117 5.78 16.76 22.09
N ASP A 118 5.27 17.55 23.03
CA ASP A 118 4.01 17.29 23.72
C ASP A 118 2.84 17.30 22.74
N ARG A 119 2.84 18.22 21.77
CA ARG A 119 1.82 18.30 20.73
C ARG A 119 1.81 17.04 19.86
N ILE A 120 2.98 16.57 19.42
CA ILE A 120 3.12 15.34 18.62
C ILE A 120 2.63 14.13 19.43
N ALA A 121 3.05 14.02 20.68
CA ALA A 121 2.62 12.94 21.58
C ALA A 121 1.10 12.93 21.76
N HIS A 122 0.49 14.09 21.99
CA HIS A 122 -0.97 14.24 22.10
C HIS A 122 -1.69 13.79 20.81
N PHE A 123 -1.20 14.17 19.63
CA PHE A 123 -1.80 13.72 18.37
C PHE A 123 -1.66 12.21 18.15
N ARG A 124 -0.50 11.62 18.51
CA ARG A 124 -0.29 10.17 18.49
C ARG A 124 -1.29 9.45 19.41
N GLN A 125 -1.43 9.92 20.65
CA GLN A 125 -2.37 9.34 21.62
C GLN A 125 -3.82 9.42 21.13
N LYS A 126 -4.24 10.59 20.62
CA LYS A 126 -5.59 10.78 20.08
C LYS A 126 -5.91 9.84 18.91
N LYS A 127 -4.92 9.54 18.07
CA LYS A 127 -5.05 8.55 16.98
C LYS A 127 -5.29 7.15 17.55
N LEU A 128 -4.45 6.72 18.50
CA LEU A 128 -4.56 5.41 19.16
C LEU A 128 -5.92 5.24 19.87
N ASP A 129 -6.38 6.28 20.57
CA ASP A 129 -7.67 6.24 21.28
C ASP A 129 -8.85 6.15 20.30
N ARG A 130 -8.76 6.80 19.13
CA ARG A 130 -9.78 6.68 18.07
C ARG A 130 -9.84 5.27 17.49
N GLU A 131 -8.69 4.62 17.33
CA GLU A 131 -8.59 3.25 16.84
C GLU A 131 -9.16 2.24 17.85
N LYS A 132 -8.89 2.43 19.15
CA LYS A 132 -9.46 1.60 20.24
C LYS A 132 -10.99 1.74 20.39
N LYS A 133 -11.55 2.91 20.05
CA LYS A 133 -12.99 3.20 20.16
C LYS A 133 -13.82 2.75 18.95
N ARG A 134 -13.20 2.27 17.87
CA ARG A 134 -13.95 1.66 16.76
C ARG A 134 -14.46 0.28 17.20
N PRO A 135 -15.78 0.03 17.25
CA PRO A 135 -16.29 -1.28 17.63
C PRO A 135 -15.82 -2.34 16.60
N LEU A 136 -15.31 -3.46 17.10
CA LEU A 136 -15.04 -4.65 16.28
C LEU A 136 -16.38 -5.16 15.75
N HIS A 137 -16.70 -4.85 14.49
CA HIS A 137 -17.64 -5.65 13.73
C HIS A 137 -17.08 -5.91 12.31
N THR A 138 -16.60 -7.15 12.16
CA THR A 138 -16.50 -8.01 10.94
C THR A 138 -15.67 -7.47 9.76
N ASN A 139 -14.59 -8.11 9.31
CA ASN A 139 -14.47 -9.53 8.98
C ASN A 139 -13.10 -10.14 9.32
N GLU A 140 -13.15 -11.41 9.70
CA GLU A 140 -12.01 -12.33 9.78
C GLU A 140 -11.19 -12.36 8.47
N LYS A 141 -9.90 -12.69 8.64
CA LYS A 141 -8.82 -12.87 7.63
C LYS A 141 -8.07 -11.60 7.20
N LYS A 142 -7.07 -11.23 8.01
CA LYS A 142 -5.65 -11.55 7.71
C LYS A 142 -4.79 -11.14 8.90
N GLN A 143 -4.28 -12.12 9.64
CA GLN A 143 -2.99 -11.98 10.30
C GLN A 143 -1.96 -11.76 9.17
N LYS A 144 -1.55 -10.50 8.99
CA LYS A 144 -0.20 -10.19 8.54
C LYS A 144 0.44 -9.46 9.70
N THR A 145 1.36 -10.15 10.36
CA THR A 145 2.48 -9.53 11.06
C THR A 145 3.15 -8.56 10.09
N GLU A 146 2.74 -7.29 10.13
CA GLU A 146 3.59 -6.21 9.69
C GLU A 146 4.77 -6.17 10.66
N PRO A 147 6.03 -6.20 10.20
CA PRO A 147 7.12 -5.85 11.08
C PRO A 147 6.86 -4.41 11.55
N GLU A 148 6.80 -4.21 12.87
CA GLU A 148 6.77 -2.87 13.46
C GLU A 148 7.97 -2.10 12.91
N MET A 149 7.71 -1.19 11.98
CA MET A 149 8.69 -0.17 11.62
C MET A 149 8.67 0.82 12.79
N ILE A 150 9.44 0.49 13.82
CA ILE A 150 9.77 1.41 14.90
C ILE A 150 10.63 2.49 14.24
N LEU A 151 9.98 3.53 13.70
CA LEU A 151 10.66 4.79 13.44
C LEU A 151 11.14 5.28 14.80
N SER A 152 12.44 5.20 15.00
CA SER A 152 13.10 5.75 16.18
C SER A 152 12.98 7.28 16.13
N ASP A 153 13.03 7.94 17.28
CA ASP A 153 12.92 9.41 17.34
C ASP A 153 14.01 10.13 16.53
N ASP A 154 15.05 9.41 16.08
CA ASP A 154 16.13 9.90 15.22
C ASP A 154 15.78 9.89 13.72
N ASP A 155 14.72 9.18 13.28
CA ASP A 155 14.37 9.03 11.85
C ASP A 155 13.50 10.19 11.30
N VAL A 156 13.14 11.16 12.14
CA VAL A 156 12.24 12.28 11.80
C VAL A 156 12.96 13.64 11.78
N ILE A 157 14.29 13.66 11.91
CA ILE A 157 15.07 14.90 11.81
C ILE A 157 16.14 14.76 10.73
N LEU A 158 15.79 15.20 9.52
CA LEU A 158 16.71 15.71 8.51
C LEU A 158 16.11 16.98 7.91
#